data_AF-A0A832LN50-F1
#
_entry.id   AF-A0A832LN50-F1
#
_cell.length_a   1.000
_cell.length_b   1.000
_cell.length_c   1.000
_cell.angle_alpha   90.00
_cell.angle_beta   90.00
_cell.angle_gamma   90.00
#
_symmetry.space_group_name_H-M   'P 1'
#
loop_
_entity.id
_entity.type
_entity.pdbx_description
1 polymer ?
#
loop_
_entity_poly.entity_id
_entity_poly.type
_entity_poly.pdbx_seq_one_letter_code
_entity_poly.pdbx_strand_id
1 'polypeptide(L)'
;MMKQLSAKVFYSPVKNPEKIEEMRVEDDLEIVDSSVEHIIHEKTEKSFPENNIVEKKFIDFMKKNLKVDREDVKKFFEFISKHLYGRAREPQKYLALIVTKKYSFIYHFKLEEAISFEENRIRKFMKYLDSPNLLKFIYRSVDGYFKIYDKYNTKGWKKLLGLEPEYEAKGNVKVRINRSGKTDVVVETYVDDLENIKDSIKFRWEDKKADIQISDAKIAEVIIYGKKLDPRDVPKKIKYERLGIGKFMAEYKHQPERGKIEESKERVNEIRKPEERLNGKEETFFILGSNREGEELIETMKNEMKNVFNLGFVELNDFNSEYETIKIGNFEIFGKIKSNAKIKEVESCFNKIISETKEYSKLAKLVCYIGLLTSCQFLKSEGFKNKMQRAVEENLKEHLSRLNESIELREIDKLCIEFKAKGFFENSAKKFSKKLKENFEKKNNKICTYFIGVNEDTGTFTPIPLSRMRNEYREELKKNLEEQGIKVLLVEKIPISEKGGILIIVSYKIRII
;
A
#
# COMPACT_ATOMS: atom_id res chain seq x y z
N MET A 1 -39.67 -33.42 -33.51
CA MET A 1 -38.26 -33.88 -33.48
C MET A 1 -37.63 -33.38 -32.19
N MET A 2 -36.74 -34.14 -31.54
CA MET A 2 -35.83 -33.55 -30.56
C MET A 2 -34.82 -32.68 -31.30
N LYS A 3 -34.62 -31.43 -30.86
CA LYS A 3 -33.49 -30.62 -31.34
C LYS A 3 -32.20 -31.33 -30.96
N GLN A 4 -31.30 -31.52 -31.92
CA GLN A 4 -30.06 -32.25 -31.68
C GLN A 4 -29.02 -31.29 -31.09
N LEU A 5 -28.80 -31.40 -29.77
CA LEU A 5 -27.92 -30.54 -28.97
C LEU A 5 -26.64 -30.12 -29.73
N SER A 6 -26.48 -28.82 -29.96
CA SER A 6 -25.47 -28.30 -30.89
C SER A 6 -24.18 -27.89 -30.18
N ALA A 7 -24.26 -27.24 -29.01
CA ALA A 7 -23.13 -27.07 -28.10
C ALA A 7 -23.51 -27.12 -26.60
N LYS A 8 -22.53 -27.48 -25.77
CA LYS A 8 -22.53 -27.31 -24.31
C LYS A 8 -21.53 -26.23 -23.92
N VAL A 9 -21.86 -25.43 -22.92
CA VAL A 9 -20.99 -24.39 -22.37
C VAL A 9 -20.99 -24.48 -20.86
N PHE A 10 -19.80 -24.57 -20.27
CA PHE A 10 -19.62 -24.62 -18.82
C PHE A 10 -18.72 -23.48 -18.36
N TYR A 11 -18.98 -22.90 -17.19
CA TYR A 11 -18.08 -21.90 -16.60
C TYR A 11 -18.09 -21.95 -15.08
N SER A 12 -16.98 -21.51 -14.49
CA SER A 12 -16.78 -21.48 -13.04
C SER A 12 -15.74 -20.44 -12.60
N PRO A 13 -15.86 -19.81 -11.41
CA PRO A 13 -14.82 -18.94 -10.88
C PRO A 13 -13.57 -19.76 -10.48
N VAL A 14 -12.37 -19.37 -10.92
CA VAL A 14 -11.13 -20.16 -10.75
C VAL A 14 -10.79 -20.50 -9.27
N LYS A 15 -11.21 -19.65 -8.33
CA LYS A 15 -11.03 -19.89 -6.88
C LYS A 15 -12.02 -20.92 -6.29
N ASN A 16 -13.18 -21.09 -6.93
CA ASN A 16 -14.32 -21.88 -6.47
C ASN A 16 -14.79 -22.83 -7.59
N PRO A 17 -13.93 -23.77 -8.06
CA PRO A 17 -14.18 -24.62 -9.22
C PRO A 17 -15.36 -25.59 -9.04
N GLU A 18 -15.89 -25.73 -7.83
CA GLU A 18 -17.09 -26.51 -7.51
C GLU A 18 -18.40 -25.83 -7.94
N LYS A 19 -18.39 -24.50 -8.16
CA LYS A 19 -19.54 -23.72 -8.61
C LYS A 19 -19.53 -23.62 -10.13
N ILE A 20 -20.11 -24.63 -10.78
CA ILE A 20 -20.11 -24.78 -12.24
C ILE A 20 -21.52 -24.63 -12.77
N GLU A 21 -21.73 -23.67 -13.65
CA GLU A 21 -22.98 -23.54 -14.38
C GLU A 21 -22.88 -24.19 -15.77
N GLU A 22 -23.95 -24.85 -16.21
CA GLU A 22 -24.10 -25.43 -17.55
C GLU A 22 -25.12 -24.60 -18.35
N MET A 23 -24.71 -24.09 -19.51
CA MET A 23 -25.61 -23.56 -20.54
C MET A 23 -25.63 -24.50 -21.73
N ARG A 24 -26.83 -24.73 -22.28
CA ARG A 24 -27.03 -25.47 -23.53
C ARG A 24 -27.29 -24.47 -24.64
N VAL A 25 -26.59 -24.66 -25.75
CA VAL A 25 -26.81 -23.89 -26.98
C VAL A 25 -27.48 -24.83 -27.96
N GLU A 26 -28.59 -24.35 -28.54
CA GLU A 26 -29.30 -25.05 -29.62
C GLU A 26 -29.30 -24.18 -30.88
N ASP A 27 -29.82 -22.95 -30.78
CA ASP A 27 -30.10 -22.08 -31.95
C ASP A 27 -29.03 -21.02 -32.27
N ASP A 28 -28.05 -20.78 -31.39
CA ASP A 28 -27.03 -19.72 -31.53
C ASP A 28 -25.64 -20.28 -31.96
N LEU A 29 -25.55 -21.54 -32.43
CA LEU A 29 -24.26 -22.22 -32.70
C LEU A 29 -23.36 -21.43 -33.67
N GLU A 30 -23.91 -20.89 -34.76
CA GLU A 30 -23.13 -20.19 -35.78
C GLU A 30 -22.38 -18.98 -35.22
N ILE A 31 -22.95 -18.31 -34.20
CA ILE A 31 -22.32 -17.18 -33.51
C ILE A 31 -21.19 -17.66 -32.61
N VAL A 32 -21.37 -18.80 -31.93
CA VAL A 32 -20.33 -19.41 -31.08
C VAL A 32 -19.15 -19.86 -31.93
N ASP A 33 -19.42 -20.60 -33.01
CA ASP A 33 -18.40 -21.06 -33.95
C ASP A 33 -17.67 -19.88 -34.60
N SER A 34 -18.38 -18.87 -35.13
CA SER A 34 -17.77 -17.68 -35.72
C SER A 34 -16.90 -16.90 -34.72
N SER A 35 -17.32 -16.80 -33.46
CA SER A 35 -16.55 -16.11 -32.41
C SER A 35 -15.26 -16.85 -32.08
N VAL A 36 -15.33 -18.19 -31.92
CA VAL A 36 -14.16 -19.03 -31.64
C VAL A 36 -13.22 -19.05 -32.86
N GLU A 37 -13.74 -19.23 -34.07
CA GLU A 37 -12.98 -19.26 -35.32
C GLU A 37 -12.24 -17.93 -35.58
N HIS A 38 -12.91 -16.78 -35.35
CA HIS A 38 -12.28 -15.46 -35.42
C HIS A 38 -11.09 -15.33 -34.46
N ILE A 39 -11.24 -15.79 -33.22
CA ILE A 39 -10.25 -15.59 -32.16
C ILE A 39 -9.06 -16.55 -32.25
N ILE A 40 -9.28 -17.81 -32.66
CA ILE A 40 -8.17 -18.72 -32.98
C ILE A 40 -7.40 -18.26 -34.25
N HIS A 41 -7.99 -17.41 -35.08
CA HIS A 41 -7.30 -16.73 -36.18
C HIS A 41 -6.57 -15.46 -35.69
N GLU A 42 -7.20 -14.59 -34.91
CA GLU A 42 -6.61 -13.35 -34.38
C GLU A 42 -5.40 -13.61 -33.45
N LYS A 43 -5.46 -14.69 -32.65
CA LYS A 43 -4.51 -14.93 -31.55
C LYS A 43 -3.47 -16.03 -31.79
N THR A 44 -3.63 -16.88 -32.81
CA THR A 44 -2.72 -18.03 -33.01
C THR A 44 -2.43 -18.35 -34.48
N GLU A 45 -1.20 -18.06 -34.91
CA GLU A 45 -0.65 -18.41 -36.22
C GLU A 45 -0.30 -19.91 -36.35
N LYS A 46 0.00 -20.58 -35.22
CA LYS A 46 0.56 -21.94 -35.19
C LYS A 46 -0.43 -22.95 -34.61
N SER A 47 -0.64 -24.04 -35.35
CA SER A 47 -1.34 -25.24 -34.88
C SER A 47 -0.32 -26.33 -34.53
N PHE A 48 -0.64 -27.16 -33.54
CA PHE A 48 0.20 -28.27 -33.08
C PHE A 48 -0.57 -29.59 -33.15
N PRO A 49 0.04 -30.72 -33.53
CA PRO A 49 -0.61 -32.03 -33.44
C PRO A 49 -0.79 -32.45 -31.97
N GLU A 50 -1.84 -33.22 -31.68
CA GLU A 50 -2.18 -33.74 -30.34
C GLU A 50 -1.00 -34.42 -29.63
N ASN A 51 -0.14 -35.10 -30.40
CA ASN A 51 1.06 -35.81 -29.95
C ASN A 51 2.05 -34.92 -29.15
N ASN A 52 1.98 -33.60 -29.32
CA ASN A 52 2.86 -32.63 -28.66
C ASN A 52 2.36 -32.21 -27.27
N ILE A 53 1.18 -32.67 -26.84
CA ILE A 53 0.59 -32.34 -25.53
C ILE A 53 0.99 -33.43 -24.52
N VAL A 54 1.73 -33.08 -23.47
CA VAL A 54 2.30 -34.07 -22.54
C VAL A 54 1.31 -34.57 -21.47
N GLU A 55 0.36 -33.74 -21.01
CA GLU A 55 -0.64 -34.17 -20.03
C GLU A 55 -1.80 -34.96 -20.69
N LYS A 56 -1.70 -36.29 -20.67
CA LYS A 56 -2.71 -37.18 -21.24
C LYS A 56 -4.12 -36.96 -20.68
N LYS A 57 -4.26 -36.67 -19.37
CA LYS A 57 -5.58 -36.42 -18.75
C LYS A 57 -6.29 -35.22 -19.37
N PHE A 58 -5.53 -34.25 -19.86
CA PHE A 58 -6.08 -33.09 -20.56
C PHE A 58 -6.62 -33.46 -21.95
N ILE A 59 -5.86 -34.26 -22.70
CA ILE A 59 -6.29 -34.79 -24.00
C ILE A 59 -7.52 -35.68 -23.86
N ASP A 60 -7.50 -36.61 -22.90
CA ASP A 60 -8.56 -37.61 -22.70
C ASP A 60 -9.88 -36.97 -22.28
N PHE A 61 -9.83 -35.87 -21.52
CA PHE A 61 -11.01 -35.03 -21.28
C PHE A 61 -11.49 -34.33 -22.56
N MET A 62 -10.59 -33.63 -23.27
CA MET A 62 -10.91 -32.86 -24.49
C MET A 62 -11.29 -33.76 -25.70
N LYS A 63 -11.21 -35.09 -25.55
CA LYS A 63 -11.75 -36.10 -26.48
C LYS A 63 -13.22 -36.45 -26.24
N LYS A 64 -13.77 -36.19 -25.04
CA LYS A 64 -15.16 -36.54 -24.72
C LYS A 64 -16.16 -35.74 -25.56
N ASN A 65 -15.81 -34.52 -25.98
CA ASN A 65 -16.68 -33.59 -26.71
C ASN A 65 -18.08 -33.55 -26.06
N LEU A 66 -19.19 -33.53 -26.82
CA LEU A 66 -20.56 -33.45 -26.28
C LEU A 66 -20.93 -34.54 -25.25
N LYS A 67 -20.12 -35.60 -25.08
CA LYS A 67 -20.30 -36.63 -24.05
C LYS A 67 -19.89 -36.18 -22.63
N VAL A 68 -19.24 -35.03 -22.45
CA VAL A 68 -18.94 -34.51 -21.10
C VAL A 68 -20.22 -34.23 -20.31
N ASP A 69 -20.18 -34.50 -19.00
CA ASP A 69 -21.19 -34.07 -18.03
C ASP A 69 -20.59 -33.06 -17.03
N ARG A 70 -21.43 -32.50 -16.16
CA ARG A 70 -21.05 -31.46 -15.17
C ARG A 70 -20.01 -31.94 -14.15
N GLU A 71 -19.99 -33.23 -13.83
CA GLU A 71 -19.10 -33.84 -12.82
C GLU A 71 -17.73 -34.21 -13.44
N ASP A 72 -17.71 -34.60 -14.71
CA ASP A 72 -16.53 -34.64 -15.57
C ASP A 72 -15.84 -33.27 -15.65
N VAL A 73 -16.61 -32.23 -15.99
CA VAL A 73 -16.13 -30.84 -16.08
C VAL A 73 -15.59 -30.36 -14.74
N LYS A 74 -16.22 -30.75 -13.62
CA LYS A 74 -15.77 -30.42 -12.27
C LYS A 74 -14.38 -30.95 -11.97
N LYS A 75 -14.17 -32.26 -12.14
CA LYS A 75 -12.86 -32.90 -11.94
C LYS A 75 -11.78 -32.27 -12.82
N PHE A 76 -12.15 -31.84 -14.03
CA PHE A 76 -11.25 -31.15 -14.95
C PHE A 76 -10.93 -29.71 -14.54
N PHE A 77 -11.92 -28.94 -14.07
CA PHE A 77 -11.71 -27.58 -13.56
C PHE A 77 -10.94 -27.56 -12.24
N GLU A 78 -11.21 -28.50 -11.33
CA GLU A 78 -10.41 -28.74 -10.11
C GLU A 78 -8.99 -29.23 -10.40
N PHE A 79 -8.76 -29.90 -11.53
CA PHE A 79 -7.43 -30.25 -12.00
C PHE A 79 -6.68 -29.02 -12.53
N ILE A 80 -7.31 -28.28 -13.45
CA ILE A 80 -6.69 -27.13 -14.13
C ILE A 80 -6.48 -25.93 -13.20
N SER A 81 -7.39 -25.63 -12.27
CA SER A 81 -7.27 -24.47 -11.38
C SER A 81 -5.95 -24.44 -10.60
N LYS A 82 -5.41 -25.62 -10.24
CA LYS A 82 -4.10 -25.82 -9.61
C LYS A 82 -2.92 -25.29 -10.43
N HIS A 83 -3.10 -25.14 -11.73
CA HIS A 83 -2.13 -24.60 -12.69
C HIS A 83 -2.45 -23.15 -13.12
N LEU A 84 -3.56 -22.56 -12.66
CA LEU A 84 -4.01 -21.20 -12.99
C LEU A 84 -3.81 -20.17 -11.87
N TYR A 85 -3.35 -20.57 -10.68
CA TYR A 85 -3.19 -19.69 -9.53
C TYR A 85 -2.33 -18.44 -9.84
N GLY A 86 -2.95 -17.27 -9.67
CA GLY A 86 -2.27 -15.96 -9.64
C GLY A 86 -2.09 -15.45 -8.22
N ARG A 87 -1.66 -14.19 -8.08
CA ARG A 87 -1.43 -13.54 -6.78
C ARG A 87 -2.75 -13.31 -6.03
N ALA A 88 -2.69 -13.32 -4.70
CA ALA A 88 -3.86 -13.23 -3.82
C ALA A 88 -4.78 -12.02 -4.09
N ARG A 89 -4.20 -10.87 -4.49
CA ARG A 89 -4.89 -9.61 -4.79
C ARG A 89 -5.37 -9.47 -6.26
N GLU A 90 -5.32 -10.52 -7.07
CA GLU A 90 -5.84 -10.44 -8.45
C GLU A 90 -7.38 -10.51 -8.51
N PRO A 91 -8.02 -9.76 -9.44
CA PRO A 91 -9.47 -9.75 -9.61
C PRO A 91 -9.99 -11.14 -9.99
N GLN A 92 -11.28 -11.39 -9.74
CA GLN A 92 -11.86 -12.71 -9.91
C GLN A 92 -11.81 -13.16 -11.37
N LYS A 93 -11.11 -14.29 -11.60
CA LYS A 93 -10.98 -14.92 -12.92
C LYS A 93 -11.94 -16.08 -13.05
N TYR A 94 -12.30 -16.37 -14.29
CA TYR A 94 -13.22 -17.44 -14.65
C TYR A 94 -12.54 -18.40 -15.63
N LEU A 95 -12.87 -19.68 -15.47
CA LEU A 95 -12.54 -20.75 -16.42
C LEU A 95 -13.83 -21.12 -17.14
N ALA A 96 -13.76 -21.22 -18.46
CA ALA A 96 -14.87 -21.58 -19.33
C ALA A 96 -14.47 -22.68 -20.30
N LEU A 97 -15.45 -23.50 -20.68
CA LEU A 97 -15.32 -24.60 -21.62
C LEU A 97 -16.52 -24.59 -22.56
N ILE A 98 -16.27 -24.36 -23.84
CA ILE A 98 -17.24 -24.52 -24.94
C ILE A 98 -16.95 -25.88 -25.60
N VAL A 99 -17.99 -26.67 -25.83
CA VAL A 99 -17.88 -28.01 -26.41
C VAL A 99 -18.93 -28.20 -27.50
N THR A 100 -18.48 -28.49 -28.72
CA THR A 100 -19.35 -28.66 -29.90
C THR A 100 -19.15 -30.04 -30.52
N LYS A 101 -19.75 -30.29 -31.69
CA LYS A 101 -19.41 -31.44 -32.54
C LYS A 101 -18.06 -31.29 -33.24
N LYS A 102 -17.58 -30.06 -33.44
CA LYS A 102 -16.34 -29.72 -34.17
C LYS A 102 -15.10 -29.63 -33.27
N TYR A 103 -15.25 -29.10 -32.05
CA TYR A 103 -14.11 -28.78 -31.19
C TYR A 103 -14.46 -28.80 -29.70
N SER A 104 -13.41 -28.85 -28.87
CA SER A 104 -13.45 -28.44 -27.46
C SER A 104 -12.56 -27.20 -27.30
N PHE A 105 -13.09 -26.14 -26.69
CA PHE A 105 -12.41 -24.85 -26.50
C PHE A 105 -12.49 -24.44 -25.03
N ILE A 106 -11.36 -24.52 -24.32
CA ILE A 106 -11.24 -24.07 -22.93
C ILE A 106 -10.54 -22.71 -22.89
N TYR A 107 -11.09 -21.74 -22.15
CA TYR A 107 -10.52 -20.41 -22.05
C TYR A 107 -10.67 -19.79 -20.67
N HIS A 108 -9.86 -18.76 -20.43
CA HIS A 108 -9.66 -18.15 -19.13
C HIS A 108 -9.66 -16.63 -19.27
N PHE A 109 -10.55 -15.97 -18.53
CA PHE A 109 -10.92 -14.56 -18.73
C PHE A 109 -11.16 -13.82 -17.39
N LYS A 110 -11.29 -12.50 -17.46
CA LYS A 110 -11.77 -11.65 -16.36
C LYS A 110 -13.20 -11.21 -16.61
N LEU A 111 -13.96 -10.98 -15.55
CA LEU A 111 -15.11 -10.09 -15.61
C LEU A 111 -14.66 -8.66 -15.31
N GLU A 112 -15.16 -7.72 -16.09
CA GLU A 112 -15.20 -6.30 -15.74
C GLU A 112 -16.68 -5.95 -15.45
N GLU A 113 -16.91 -5.36 -14.27
CA GLU A 113 -18.20 -5.07 -13.65
C GLU A 113 -19.12 -6.28 -13.31
N ALA A 114 -20.12 -6.01 -12.44
CA ALA A 114 -20.92 -7.00 -11.74
C ALA A 114 -22.09 -7.52 -12.60
N ILE A 115 -21.78 -8.37 -13.59
CA ILE A 115 -22.77 -8.87 -14.54
C ILE A 115 -23.47 -10.15 -14.04
N SER A 116 -24.81 -10.12 -14.00
CA SER A 116 -25.65 -11.30 -13.83
C SER A 116 -25.62 -12.19 -15.09
N PHE A 117 -25.38 -13.49 -14.89
CA PHE A 117 -25.60 -14.51 -15.92
C PHE A 117 -27.09 -14.88 -15.97
N GLU A 118 -27.90 -13.96 -16.52
CA GLU A 118 -29.29 -14.23 -16.88
C GLU A 118 -29.37 -15.43 -17.83
N GLU A 119 -30.33 -16.32 -17.60
CA GLU A 119 -30.39 -17.63 -18.23
C GLU A 119 -30.41 -17.57 -19.77
N ASN A 120 -29.77 -18.56 -20.39
CA ASN A 120 -29.79 -18.86 -21.83
C ASN A 120 -29.22 -17.79 -22.79
N ARG A 121 -28.62 -16.69 -22.31
CA ARG A 121 -28.04 -15.64 -23.18
C ARG A 121 -26.57 -15.89 -23.54
N ILE A 122 -26.30 -16.89 -24.38
CA ILE A 122 -24.94 -17.22 -24.87
C ILE A 122 -24.22 -16.02 -25.51
N ARG A 123 -24.94 -15.12 -26.21
CA ARG A 123 -24.38 -13.87 -26.76
C ARG A 123 -23.79 -12.92 -25.70
N LYS A 124 -24.27 -12.97 -24.45
CA LYS A 124 -23.71 -12.23 -23.30
C LYS A 124 -22.37 -12.83 -22.85
N PHE A 125 -22.22 -14.15 -23.01
CA PHE A 125 -21.01 -14.91 -22.69
C PHE A 125 -19.91 -14.78 -23.75
N MET A 126 -20.28 -14.69 -25.04
CA MET A 126 -19.33 -14.45 -26.14
C MET A 126 -18.55 -13.13 -25.99
N LYS A 127 -19.12 -12.08 -25.38
CA LYS A 127 -18.41 -10.82 -25.08
C LYS A 127 -17.17 -10.98 -24.18
N TYR A 128 -17.02 -12.10 -23.47
CA TYR A 128 -15.82 -12.38 -22.68
C TYR A 128 -14.73 -13.12 -23.46
N LEU A 129 -15.01 -13.50 -24.70
CA LEU A 129 -14.00 -13.91 -25.67
C LEU A 129 -13.27 -12.69 -26.27
N ASP A 130 -13.84 -11.49 -26.16
CA ASP A 130 -13.24 -10.27 -26.71
C ASP A 130 -11.79 -10.05 -26.24
N SER A 131 -10.95 -9.66 -27.22
CA SER A 131 -9.50 -9.43 -27.17
C SER A 131 -8.91 -8.82 -25.86
N PRO A 132 -9.54 -7.84 -25.18
CA PRO A 132 -9.06 -7.36 -23.87
C PRO A 132 -9.27 -8.37 -22.73
N ASN A 133 -10.47 -8.97 -22.62
CA ASN A 133 -10.92 -9.81 -21.51
C ASN A 133 -10.31 -11.21 -21.52
N LEU A 134 -10.11 -11.76 -22.71
CA LEU A 134 -9.50 -13.06 -22.94
C LEU A 134 -8.02 -13.04 -22.52
N LEU A 135 -7.68 -13.85 -21.53
CA LEU A 135 -6.29 -13.98 -21.05
C LEU A 135 -5.58 -15.14 -21.76
N LYS A 136 -6.25 -16.30 -21.88
CA LYS A 136 -5.64 -17.56 -22.34
C LYS A 136 -6.70 -18.49 -22.94
N PHE A 137 -6.32 -19.35 -23.87
CA PHE A 137 -7.16 -20.47 -24.33
C PHE A 137 -6.36 -21.68 -24.83
N ILE A 138 -7.04 -22.83 -24.87
CA ILE A 138 -6.70 -23.97 -25.72
C ILE A 138 -7.94 -24.39 -26.52
N TYR A 139 -7.76 -24.42 -27.84
CA TYR A 139 -8.65 -25.02 -28.82
C TYR A 139 -8.12 -26.42 -29.19
N ARG A 140 -9.03 -27.40 -29.32
CA ARG A 140 -8.77 -28.73 -29.91
C ARG A 140 -9.85 -29.03 -30.95
N SER A 141 -9.48 -29.24 -32.22
CA SER A 141 -10.40 -29.81 -33.22
C SER A 141 -10.60 -31.31 -33.02
N VAL A 142 -11.73 -31.84 -33.51
CA VAL A 142 -11.90 -33.29 -33.73
C VAL A 142 -10.76 -33.90 -34.54
N ASP A 143 -10.18 -33.15 -35.48
CA ASP A 143 -9.09 -33.58 -36.36
C ASP A 143 -7.73 -33.77 -35.65
N GLY A 144 -7.67 -33.56 -34.33
CA GLY A 144 -6.46 -33.80 -33.54
C GLY A 144 -5.39 -32.71 -33.62
N TYR A 145 -5.73 -31.51 -34.12
CA TYR A 145 -4.87 -30.34 -33.98
C TYR A 145 -5.33 -29.41 -32.84
N PHE A 146 -4.35 -28.75 -32.23
CA PHE A 146 -4.49 -27.84 -31.11
C PHE A 146 -4.01 -26.43 -31.49
N LYS A 147 -4.70 -25.40 -30.99
CA LYS A 147 -4.25 -24.00 -31.03
C LYS A 147 -4.26 -23.43 -29.60
N ILE A 148 -3.21 -22.71 -29.22
CA ILE A 148 -2.90 -22.38 -27.83
C ILE A 148 -2.47 -20.92 -27.72
N TYR A 149 -3.08 -20.18 -26.80
CA TYR A 149 -2.77 -18.77 -26.53
C TYR A 149 -2.61 -18.54 -25.03
N ASP A 150 -1.52 -17.88 -24.62
CA ASP A 150 -1.37 -17.29 -23.29
C ASP A 150 -0.79 -15.88 -23.43
N LYS A 151 -1.62 -14.86 -23.18
CA LYS A 151 -1.30 -13.43 -23.23
C LYS A 151 -0.11 -13.01 -22.33
N TYR A 152 0.28 -13.88 -21.39
CA TYR A 152 1.38 -13.66 -20.44
C TYR A 152 2.38 -14.84 -20.40
N ASN A 153 2.30 -15.77 -21.36
CA ASN A 153 3.30 -16.81 -21.64
C ASN A 153 3.67 -17.73 -20.43
N THR A 154 2.71 -18.01 -19.55
CA THR A 154 2.98 -18.37 -18.14
C THR A 154 3.46 -19.81 -17.87
N LYS A 155 4.25 -19.93 -16.80
CA LYS A 155 4.82 -21.16 -16.20
C LYS A 155 3.78 -22.26 -15.90
N GLY A 156 2.53 -21.89 -15.58
CA GLY A 156 1.46 -22.81 -15.22
C GLY A 156 0.91 -23.61 -16.41
N TRP A 157 0.54 -22.92 -17.50
CA TRP A 157 0.06 -23.56 -18.72
C TRP A 157 1.16 -24.30 -19.47
N LYS A 158 2.37 -23.72 -19.57
CA LYS A 158 3.49 -24.40 -20.25
C LYS A 158 3.81 -25.78 -19.66
N LYS A 159 3.69 -25.92 -18.33
CA LYS A 159 3.82 -27.21 -17.65
C LYS A 159 2.76 -28.24 -18.04
N LEU A 160 1.48 -27.85 -18.19
CA LEU A 160 0.42 -28.76 -18.67
C LEU A 160 0.70 -29.26 -20.10
N LEU A 161 1.45 -28.49 -20.86
CA LEU A 161 1.79 -28.78 -22.26
C LEU A 161 3.13 -29.51 -22.43
N GLY A 162 3.92 -29.64 -21.36
CA GLY A 162 5.29 -30.15 -21.43
C GLY A 162 6.27 -29.23 -22.16
N LEU A 163 5.88 -27.98 -22.43
CA LEU A 163 6.75 -26.97 -23.01
C LEU A 163 7.72 -26.46 -21.94
N GLU A 164 8.96 -26.17 -22.34
CA GLU A 164 9.94 -25.46 -21.50
C GLU A 164 9.28 -24.19 -20.93
N PRO A 165 9.12 -24.09 -19.59
CA PRO A 165 8.46 -22.94 -19.00
C PRO A 165 9.40 -21.74 -19.09
N GLU A 166 9.05 -20.75 -19.90
CA GLU A 166 9.61 -19.41 -19.70
C GLU A 166 9.20 -18.96 -18.29
N TYR A 167 10.20 -18.70 -17.46
CA TYR A 167 10.00 -18.18 -16.12
C TYR A 167 9.61 -16.72 -16.27
N GLU A 168 8.38 -16.37 -15.85
CA GLU A 168 7.93 -14.97 -15.78
C GLU A 168 9.01 -14.12 -15.11
N ALA A 169 9.38 -12.99 -15.72
CA ALA A 169 10.56 -12.19 -15.35
C ALA A 169 10.41 -11.52 -13.96
N LYS A 170 10.63 -12.31 -12.91
CA LYS A 170 10.63 -11.95 -11.49
C LYS A 170 11.71 -12.78 -10.79
N GLY A 171 12.86 -12.16 -10.61
CA GLY A 171 14.11 -12.82 -10.20
C GLY A 171 14.91 -13.32 -11.41
N ASN A 172 16.04 -12.66 -11.70
CA ASN A 172 16.97 -13.07 -12.76
C ASN A 172 17.75 -14.35 -12.45
N VAL A 173 17.71 -14.85 -11.20
CA VAL A 173 18.36 -16.08 -10.73
C VAL A 173 17.42 -16.93 -9.89
N LYS A 174 17.48 -18.25 -10.12
CA LYS A 174 16.88 -19.27 -9.27
C LYS A 174 17.96 -20.18 -8.71
N VAL A 175 17.94 -20.41 -7.39
CA VAL A 175 18.87 -21.30 -6.67
C VAL A 175 18.08 -22.38 -5.93
N ARG A 176 18.44 -23.65 -6.12
CA ARG A 176 17.90 -24.78 -5.34
C ARG A 176 18.95 -25.32 -4.38
N ILE A 177 18.54 -25.55 -3.13
CA ILE A 177 19.39 -25.98 -2.03
C ILE A 177 18.78 -27.24 -1.43
N ASN A 178 19.48 -28.37 -1.53
CA ASN A 178 18.94 -29.63 -1.01
C ASN A 178 19.21 -29.72 0.50
N ARG A 179 18.17 -29.84 1.32
CA ARG A 179 18.27 -29.94 2.79
C ARG A 179 18.24 -31.39 3.28
N SER A 180 17.49 -32.27 2.60
CA SER A 180 17.50 -33.72 2.79
C SER A 180 16.92 -34.42 1.57
N GLY A 181 17.04 -35.75 1.49
CA GLY A 181 16.40 -36.55 0.43
C GLY A 181 14.85 -36.52 0.39
N LYS A 182 14.21 -35.71 1.25
CA LYS A 182 12.75 -35.45 1.25
C LYS A 182 12.41 -33.95 1.35
N THR A 183 13.38 -33.03 1.29
CA THR A 183 13.12 -31.60 1.51
C THR A 183 14.20 -30.71 0.85
N ASP A 184 13.75 -29.77 0.02
CA ASP A 184 14.60 -28.74 -0.60
C ASP A 184 14.14 -27.34 -0.19
N VAL A 185 15.06 -26.38 -0.26
CA VAL A 185 14.81 -24.94 -0.18
C VAL A 185 15.03 -24.35 -1.57
N VAL A 186 14.19 -23.38 -1.95
CA VAL A 186 14.18 -22.76 -3.27
C VAL A 186 14.17 -21.25 -3.12
N VAL A 187 15.16 -20.58 -3.71
CA VAL A 187 15.29 -19.12 -3.73
C VAL A 187 15.08 -18.63 -5.17
N GLU A 188 14.27 -17.59 -5.37
CA GLU A 188 14.05 -16.91 -6.65
C GLU A 188 14.29 -15.39 -6.39
N THR A 189 15.30 -14.79 -7.06
CA THR A 189 15.95 -13.50 -6.68
C THR A 189 16.68 -12.90 -7.89
N TYR A 190 17.25 -11.69 -7.86
CA TYR A 190 18.02 -11.13 -8.99
C TYR A 190 19.51 -11.50 -8.94
N VAL A 191 20.25 -11.26 -10.03
CA VAL A 191 21.71 -11.52 -10.10
C VAL A 191 22.45 -10.67 -9.07
N ASP A 192 22.01 -9.43 -8.93
CA ASP A 192 22.66 -8.40 -8.12
C ASP A 192 22.39 -8.62 -6.62
N ASP A 193 21.32 -9.35 -6.28
CA ASP A 193 20.98 -9.76 -4.91
C ASP A 193 21.85 -10.91 -4.37
N LEU A 194 22.52 -11.68 -5.25
CA LEU A 194 23.24 -12.90 -4.88
C LEU A 194 24.34 -12.67 -3.82
N GLU A 195 24.98 -11.50 -3.80
CA GLU A 195 26.03 -11.20 -2.81
C GLU A 195 25.46 -11.09 -1.37
N ASN A 196 24.15 -10.83 -1.20
CA ASN A 196 23.47 -10.70 0.09
C ASN A 196 23.01 -12.05 0.70
N ILE A 197 23.12 -13.17 -0.03
CA ILE A 197 22.53 -14.47 0.37
C ILE A 197 23.25 -15.14 1.55
N LYS A 198 24.44 -14.66 1.93
CA LYS A 198 25.32 -15.17 3.02
C LYS A 198 24.66 -15.32 4.40
N ASP A 199 23.40 -14.92 4.53
CA ASP A 199 22.59 -14.96 5.75
C ASP A 199 21.13 -15.47 5.53
N SER A 200 20.85 -16.60 4.79
CA SER A 200 19.51 -17.31 4.66
C SER A 200 19.12 -18.90 4.89
N ILE A 201 19.57 -19.80 5.84
CA ILE A 201 19.01 -21.10 6.50
C ILE A 201 19.42 -21.37 8.04
N LYS A 202 18.57 -21.39 9.12
CA LYS A 202 18.94 -21.55 10.59
C LYS A 202 17.81 -22.07 11.54
N PHE A 203 17.99 -23.12 12.38
CA PHE A 203 16.84 -23.87 12.99
C PHE A 203 16.51 -23.69 14.49
N ARG A 204 15.21 -23.80 14.85
CA ARG A 204 14.67 -23.84 16.23
C ARG A 204 13.76 -25.07 16.46
N TRP A 205 14.29 -26.09 17.15
CA TRP A 205 13.67 -27.42 17.23
C TRP A 205 12.46 -27.51 18.17
N GLU A 206 12.49 -26.83 19.31
CA GLU A 206 11.42 -26.83 20.32
C GLU A 206 10.13 -26.19 19.78
N ASP A 207 10.27 -25.04 19.09
CA ASP A 207 9.22 -24.33 18.35
C ASP A 207 8.68 -25.09 17.12
N LYS A 208 9.36 -26.16 16.68
CA LYS A 208 9.22 -26.78 15.34
C LYS A 208 9.38 -25.78 14.17
N LYS A 209 10.23 -24.76 14.32
CA LYS A 209 10.42 -23.67 13.34
C LYS A 209 11.79 -23.67 12.68
N ALA A 210 11.86 -23.01 11.53
CA ALA A 210 13.09 -22.71 10.81
C ALA A 210 13.14 -21.20 10.53
N ASP A 211 14.08 -20.51 11.18
CA ASP A 211 14.61 -19.26 10.65
C ASP A 211 15.66 -19.59 9.58
N ILE A 212 16.40 -18.57 9.11
CA ILE A 212 17.13 -18.69 7.85
C ILE A 212 18.45 -17.82 7.88
N GLN A 213 19.66 -18.41 8.16
CA GLN A 213 21.05 -17.92 7.80
C GLN A 213 22.04 -18.89 7.01
N ILE A 214 22.32 -18.68 5.70
CA ILE A 214 22.92 -19.55 4.63
C ILE A 214 24.39 -19.19 4.48
N SER A 215 25.27 -20.10 4.84
CA SER A 215 26.71 -20.01 4.53
C SER A 215 27.21 -21.23 3.75
N ASP A 216 26.73 -22.42 4.11
CA ASP A 216 27.39 -23.69 3.75
C ASP A 216 26.48 -24.72 3.03
N ALA A 217 25.31 -24.30 2.53
CA ALA A 217 24.33 -25.21 1.95
C ALA A 217 24.64 -25.54 0.47
N LYS A 218 24.65 -26.84 0.11
CA LYS A 218 25.02 -27.28 -1.24
C LYS A 218 23.98 -26.89 -2.28
N ILE A 219 24.38 -25.99 -3.19
CA ILE A 219 23.59 -25.61 -4.36
C ILE A 219 23.49 -26.80 -5.33
N ALA A 220 22.26 -27.18 -5.67
CA ALA A 220 21.95 -28.30 -6.56
C ALA A 220 21.52 -27.85 -7.97
N GLU A 221 21.08 -26.61 -8.13
CA GLU A 221 20.60 -26.04 -9.40
C GLU A 221 20.75 -24.52 -9.37
N VAL A 222 21.32 -23.96 -10.45
CA VAL A 222 21.34 -22.52 -10.73
C VAL A 222 20.74 -22.29 -12.12
N ILE A 223 19.81 -21.34 -12.23
CA ILE A 223 19.22 -20.92 -13.51
C ILE A 223 19.33 -19.40 -13.60
N ILE A 224 19.91 -18.89 -14.69
CA ILE A 224 20.07 -17.45 -14.96
C ILE A 224 19.53 -17.14 -16.36
N TYR A 225 18.65 -16.15 -16.49
CA TYR A 225 17.93 -15.83 -17.75
C TYR A 225 17.32 -17.07 -18.45
N GLY A 226 16.72 -17.97 -17.67
CA GLY A 226 16.13 -19.23 -18.15
C GLY A 226 17.13 -20.35 -18.47
N LYS A 227 18.42 -20.05 -18.68
CA LYS A 227 19.44 -21.09 -18.89
C LYS A 227 19.90 -21.70 -17.56
N LYS A 228 19.82 -23.03 -17.47
CA LYS A 228 20.41 -23.82 -16.37
C LYS A 228 21.93 -23.92 -16.55
N LEU A 229 22.66 -23.75 -15.45
CA LEU A 229 24.13 -23.81 -15.38
C LEU A 229 24.57 -24.93 -14.43
N ASP A 230 25.79 -25.45 -14.58
CA ASP A 230 26.38 -26.31 -13.56
C ASP A 230 26.75 -25.47 -12.32
N PRO A 231 26.32 -25.83 -11.10
CA PRO A 231 26.64 -25.09 -9.88
C PRO A 231 28.15 -24.94 -9.59
N ARG A 232 29.02 -25.73 -10.22
CA ARG A 232 30.48 -25.66 -10.06
C ARG A 232 31.12 -24.54 -10.88
N ASP A 233 30.50 -24.16 -12.00
CA ASP A 233 31.06 -23.20 -12.96
C ASP A 233 30.66 -21.75 -12.66
N VAL A 234 29.77 -21.53 -11.68
CA VAL A 234 29.30 -20.21 -11.25
C VAL A 234 30.33 -19.58 -10.28
N PRO A 235 31.07 -18.53 -10.67
CA PRO A 235 32.10 -17.96 -9.80
C PRO A 235 31.47 -17.15 -8.66
N LYS A 236 32.08 -17.19 -7.47
CA LYS A 236 31.61 -16.44 -6.28
C LYS A 236 31.63 -14.90 -6.41
N LYS A 237 32.12 -14.36 -7.54
CA LYS A 237 31.91 -12.98 -8.02
C LYS A 237 31.85 -12.98 -9.55
N ILE A 238 30.87 -12.30 -10.13
CA ILE A 238 30.63 -12.24 -11.59
C ILE A 238 31.13 -10.92 -12.16
N LYS A 239 31.76 -10.94 -13.34
CA LYS A 239 31.99 -9.75 -14.19
C LYS A 239 31.13 -9.85 -15.46
N TYR A 240 30.24 -8.88 -15.64
CA TYR A 240 29.16 -8.89 -16.65
C TYR A 240 29.63 -9.07 -18.11
N GLU A 241 30.82 -8.58 -18.46
CA GLU A 241 31.36 -8.60 -19.83
C GLU A 241 31.52 -10.03 -20.39
N ARG A 242 31.86 -10.99 -19.53
CA ARG A 242 32.08 -12.40 -19.92
C ARG A 242 30.80 -13.15 -20.33
N LEU A 243 29.62 -12.54 -20.15
CA LEU A 243 28.31 -13.13 -20.43
C LEU A 243 27.64 -12.57 -21.71
N GLY A 244 28.34 -11.76 -22.50
CA GLY A 244 27.84 -11.24 -23.79
C GLY A 244 26.84 -10.07 -23.71
N ILE A 245 26.53 -9.62 -22.49
CA ILE A 245 25.53 -8.57 -22.16
C ILE A 245 25.80 -7.25 -22.93
N GLY A 246 27.06 -6.96 -23.28
CA GLY A 246 27.43 -5.76 -24.03
C GLY A 246 26.77 -5.61 -25.42
N LYS A 247 26.44 -6.71 -26.12
CA LYS A 247 25.75 -6.62 -27.42
C LYS A 247 24.31 -6.12 -27.28
N PHE A 248 23.58 -6.63 -26.29
CA PHE A 248 22.20 -6.26 -26.01
C PHE A 248 22.04 -4.74 -25.77
N MET A 249 23.00 -4.15 -25.05
CA MET A 249 23.07 -2.70 -24.77
C MET A 249 23.34 -1.83 -26.01
N ALA A 250 23.86 -2.41 -27.10
CA ALA A 250 24.08 -1.72 -28.36
C ALA A 250 22.87 -1.86 -29.30
N GLU A 251 22.32 -3.07 -29.44
CA GLU A 251 21.20 -3.38 -30.33
C GLU A 251 19.92 -2.61 -29.93
N TYR A 252 19.65 -2.45 -28.63
CA TYR A 252 18.49 -1.69 -28.13
C TYR A 252 18.62 -0.15 -28.22
N LYS A 253 19.74 0.38 -28.70
CA LYS A 253 20.02 1.83 -28.69
C LYS A 253 19.55 2.60 -29.93
N HIS A 254 19.02 1.89 -30.95
CA HIS A 254 18.81 2.45 -32.30
C HIS A 254 17.45 2.12 -32.96
N GLN A 255 16.41 1.71 -32.21
CA GLN A 255 15.05 1.63 -32.76
C GLN A 255 14.37 3.01 -32.75
N PRO A 256 13.78 3.49 -33.88
CA PRO A 256 13.05 4.75 -33.93
C PRO A 256 11.67 4.64 -33.27
N GLU A 257 11.22 5.72 -32.65
CA GLU A 257 10.00 5.74 -31.82
C GLU A 257 8.71 5.58 -32.65
N ARG A 258 8.18 4.36 -32.73
CA ARG A 258 6.77 4.12 -33.08
C ARG A 258 5.94 3.97 -31.82
N GLY A 259 5.26 5.05 -31.42
CA GLY A 259 4.22 5.02 -30.41
C GLY A 259 4.69 4.45 -29.07
N LYS A 260 5.50 5.22 -28.33
CA LYS A 260 5.66 4.97 -26.90
C LYS A 260 4.27 4.95 -26.25
N ILE A 261 3.77 3.75 -25.96
CA ILE A 261 3.04 3.56 -24.72
C ILE A 261 4.10 3.78 -23.65
N GLU A 262 4.15 5.00 -23.11
CA GLU A 262 4.76 5.21 -21.81
C GLU A 262 3.90 4.42 -20.83
N GLU A 263 4.29 3.17 -20.59
CA GLU A 263 4.12 2.63 -19.25
C GLU A 263 4.89 3.57 -18.32
N SER A 264 4.17 4.58 -17.80
CA SER A 264 4.38 5.03 -16.44
C SER A 264 4.01 3.89 -15.47
N LYS A 265 4.81 2.81 -15.56
CA LYS A 265 5.60 2.44 -14.40
C LYS A 265 6.40 3.68 -14.01
N GLU A 266 5.73 4.59 -13.31
CA GLU A 266 6.31 5.19 -12.13
C GLU A 266 7.14 4.08 -11.50
N ARG A 267 8.46 4.28 -11.48
CA ARG A 267 9.22 3.65 -10.42
C ARG A 267 8.64 4.27 -9.17
N VAL A 268 7.70 3.53 -8.56
CA VAL A 268 7.74 3.35 -7.11
C VAL A 268 9.16 2.88 -6.86
N ASN A 269 10.06 3.86 -6.70
CA ASN A 269 11.44 3.63 -6.34
C ASN A 269 11.33 2.70 -5.15
N GLU A 270 12.07 1.60 -5.18
CA GLU A 270 12.17 0.70 -4.04
C GLU A 270 12.38 1.60 -2.82
N ILE A 271 11.40 1.58 -1.91
CA ILE A 271 11.35 2.52 -0.81
C ILE A 271 12.43 2.04 0.14
N ARG A 272 13.68 2.43 -0.17
CA ARG A 272 14.75 2.53 0.79
C ARG A 272 14.13 3.32 1.93
N LYS A 273 13.82 2.61 3.00
CA LYS A 273 13.47 3.24 4.26
C LYS A 273 14.54 4.32 4.47
N PRO A 274 14.17 5.54 4.90
CA PRO A 274 15.16 6.54 5.25
C PRO A 274 15.81 6.19 6.60
N GLU A 275 16.40 4.98 6.71
CA GLU A 275 17.06 4.40 7.88
C GLU A 275 18.19 5.32 8.38
N GLU A 276 18.92 5.97 7.46
CA GLU A 276 19.93 6.98 7.80
C GLU A 276 19.34 8.30 8.35
N ARG A 277 18.07 8.64 8.06
CA ARG A 277 17.47 9.94 8.44
C ARG A 277 16.54 9.84 9.67
N LEU A 278 15.74 8.77 9.76
CA LEU A 278 14.81 8.48 10.87
C LEU A 278 15.43 7.59 11.96
N ASN A 279 16.75 7.59 12.05
CA ASN A 279 17.50 6.71 12.96
C ASN A 279 17.12 7.00 14.43
N GLY A 280 16.67 5.98 15.16
CA GLY A 280 16.20 6.10 16.55
C GLY A 280 14.68 6.32 16.75
N LYS A 281 13.86 6.21 15.70
CA LYS A 281 12.40 6.04 15.85
C LYS A 281 12.06 4.59 16.18
N GLU A 282 11.10 4.39 17.08
CA GLU A 282 10.62 3.06 17.48
C GLU A 282 9.69 2.45 16.41
N GLU A 283 8.93 3.29 15.71
CA GLU A 283 8.16 2.90 14.52
C GLU A 283 8.18 4.01 13.45
N THR A 284 7.90 3.65 12.19
CA THR A 284 7.76 4.60 11.08
C THR A 284 6.59 4.24 10.18
N PHE A 285 5.66 5.18 10.01
CA PHE A 285 4.50 5.07 9.12
C PHE A 285 4.84 5.54 7.71
N PHE A 286 4.53 4.72 6.71
CA PHE A 286 4.70 5.04 5.29
C PHE A 286 3.33 5.35 4.67
N ILE A 287 3.10 6.62 4.34
CA ILE A 287 1.77 7.19 4.11
C ILE A 287 1.66 7.71 2.67
N LEU A 288 0.75 7.15 1.88
CA LEU A 288 0.48 7.59 0.51
C LEU A 288 -0.04 9.03 0.47
N GLY A 289 0.62 9.88 -0.32
CA GLY A 289 0.28 11.30 -0.49
C GLY A 289 -1.03 11.60 -1.21
N SER A 290 -1.68 10.57 -1.77
CA SER A 290 -2.98 10.68 -2.46
C SER A 290 -4.18 10.57 -1.50
N ASN A 291 -5.34 11.08 -1.93
CA ASN A 291 -6.60 11.02 -1.16
C ASN A 291 -7.28 9.64 -1.16
N ARG A 292 -6.58 8.56 -1.53
CA ARG A 292 -7.12 7.19 -1.48
C ARG A 292 -7.32 6.72 -0.03
N GLU A 293 -8.16 5.71 0.12
CA GLU A 293 -8.54 5.09 1.40
C GLU A 293 -7.35 4.84 2.33
N GLY A 294 -7.56 5.08 3.62
CA GLY A 294 -6.52 4.93 4.63
C GLY A 294 -7.04 4.99 6.07
N GLU A 295 -8.31 4.64 6.30
CA GLU A 295 -8.91 4.66 7.66
C GLU A 295 -8.18 3.69 8.60
N GLU A 296 -7.87 2.48 8.14
CA GLU A 296 -7.06 1.50 8.89
C GLU A 296 -5.70 2.08 9.30
N LEU A 297 -4.99 2.74 8.36
CA LEU A 297 -3.71 3.39 8.60
C LEU A 297 -3.83 4.58 9.57
N ILE A 298 -4.88 5.40 9.44
CA ILE A 298 -5.18 6.50 10.37
C ILE A 298 -5.42 5.95 11.78
N GLU A 299 -6.10 4.81 11.91
CA GLU A 299 -6.38 4.17 13.20
C GLU A 299 -5.13 3.51 13.80
N THR A 300 -4.26 2.87 13.01
CA THR A 300 -2.95 2.39 13.49
C THR A 300 -2.10 3.57 13.98
N MET A 301 -1.99 4.64 13.18
CA MET A 301 -1.27 5.87 13.56
C MET A 301 -1.80 6.46 14.86
N LYS A 302 -3.13 6.46 15.08
CA LYS A 302 -3.74 6.95 16.32
C LYS A 302 -3.26 6.16 17.54
N ASN A 303 -3.31 4.83 17.45
CA ASN A 303 -2.98 3.95 18.56
C ASN A 303 -1.49 4.01 18.92
N GLU A 304 -0.60 4.11 17.93
CA GLU A 304 0.84 4.14 18.23
C GLU A 304 1.37 5.55 18.59
N MET A 305 0.72 6.63 18.16
CA MET A 305 0.96 7.98 18.72
C MET A 305 0.72 8.00 20.23
N LYS A 306 -0.34 7.31 20.67
CA LYS A 306 -0.78 7.20 22.06
C LYS A 306 0.15 6.30 22.89
N ASN A 307 0.54 5.15 22.35
CA ASN A 307 1.35 4.12 23.02
C ASN A 307 2.85 4.43 22.99
N VAL A 308 3.45 4.43 21.79
CA VAL A 308 4.91 4.46 21.57
C VAL A 308 5.47 5.88 21.67
N PHE A 309 4.78 6.87 21.10
CA PHE A 309 5.14 8.29 21.21
C PHE A 309 6.60 8.63 20.78
N ASN A 310 7.19 7.86 19.87
CA ASN A 310 8.49 8.11 19.23
C ASN A 310 8.49 7.62 17.77
N LEU A 311 7.89 8.41 16.88
CA LEU A 311 7.44 7.96 15.56
C LEU A 311 8.03 8.77 14.40
N GLY A 312 8.28 8.08 13.29
CA GLY A 312 8.53 8.64 11.97
C GLY A 312 7.30 8.60 11.07
N PHE A 313 7.17 9.56 10.15
CA PHE A 313 6.09 9.66 9.17
C PHE A 313 6.65 10.01 7.79
N VAL A 314 6.57 9.09 6.83
CA VAL A 314 7.16 9.20 5.49
C VAL A 314 6.07 9.36 4.44
N GLU A 315 6.14 10.41 3.62
CA GLU A 315 5.31 10.55 2.44
C GLU A 315 5.76 9.59 1.32
N LEU A 316 4.86 8.76 0.81
CA LEU A 316 5.07 7.96 -0.40
C LEU A 316 4.52 8.70 -1.63
N ASN A 317 5.41 9.39 -2.38
CA ASN A 317 5.04 10.23 -3.53
C ASN A 317 6.27 10.65 -4.39
N ASP A 318 6.67 9.89 -5.40
CA ASP A 318 7.75 10.17 -6.39
C ASP A 318 9.20 10.44 -5.91
N PHE A 319 9.45 10.69 -4.62
CA PHE A 319 10.80 10.91 -4.05
C PHE A 319 11.67 11.91 -4.84
N ASN A 320 11.12 13.10 -5.09
CA ASN A 320 11.83 14.19 -5.76
C ASN A 320 12.70 15.02 -4.80
N SER A 321 13.37 16.05 -5.33
CA SER A 321 14.25 16.97 -4.58
C SER A 321 13.52 17.93 -3.62
N GLU A 322 12.19 17.87 -3.51
CA GLU A 322 11.38 18.74 -2.64
C GLU A 322 11.11 18.13 -1.24
N TYR A 323 11.72 16.98 -0.95
CA TYR A 323 11.57 16.26 0.31
C TYR A 323 12.46 16.82 1.42
N GLU A 324 11.85 17.40 2.45
CA GLU A 324 12.54 17.83 3.68
C GLU A 324 12.15 16.97 4.89
N THR A 325 12.98 17.07 5.92
CA THR A 325 12.77 16.47 7.24
C THR A 325 12.36 17.55 8.25
N ILE A 326 11.28 17.31 9.00
CA ILE A 326 10.79 18.16 10.10
C ILE A 326 10.86 17.35 11.41
N LYS A 327 11.52 17.87 12.45
CA LYS A 327 11.67 17.19 13.75
C LYS A 327 10.90 17.94 14.84
N ILE A 328 9.82 17.38 15.39
CA ILE A 328 9.03 17.96 16.48
C ILE A 328 9.13 17.05 17.71
N GLY A 329 10.14 17.27 18.54
CA GLY A 329 10.45 16.44 19.69
C GLY A 329 10.63 14.97 19.30
N ASN A 330 9.75 14.12 19.81
CA ASN A 330 9.77 12.68 19.51
C ASN A 330 9.16 12.32 18.14
N PHE A 331 8.55 13.26 17.42
CA PHE A 331 7.96 13.02 16.11
C PHE A 331 8.85 13.55 14.98
N GLU A 332 8.83 12.86 13.84
CA GLU A 332 9.59 13.26 12.66
C GLU A 332 8.80 13.02 11.37
N ILE A 333 8.70 14.04 10.53
CA ILE A 333 8.06 13.97 9.21
C ILE A 333 9.15 14.03 8.13
N PHE A 334 9.04 13.19 7.11
CA PHE A 334 9.80 13.26 5.88
C PHE A 334 8.85 13.30 4.67
N GLY A 335 8.76 14.44 3.99
CA GLY A 335 7.75 14.66 2.92
C GLY A 335 7.96 15.95 2.13
N LYS A 336 7.09 16.19 1.13
CA LYS A 336 7.18 17.36 0.24
C LYS A 336 6.69 18.63 0.96
N ILE A 337 7.53 19.65 1.04
CA ILE A 337 7.21 20.92 1.73
C ILE A 337 6.91 22.05 0.73
N LYS A 338 6.11 23.03 1.15
CA LYS A 338 5.82 24.24 0.38
C LYS A 338 7.07 25.13 0.30
N SER A 339 7.45 25.55 -0.91
CA SER A 339 8.75 26.18 -1.26
C SER A 339 9.08 27.54 -0.62
N ASN A 340 8.27 28.04 0.32
CA ASN A 340 8.49 29.26 1.11
C ASN A 340 8.10 29.05 2.59
N ALA A 341 8.10 27.81 3.09
CA ALA A 341 7.73 27.49 4.45
C ALA A 341 8.83 27.92 5.45
N LYS A 342 8.45 28.69 6.48
CA LYS A 342 9.29 28.99 7.66
C LYS A 342 9.38 27.80 8.62
N ILE A 343 9.66 26.63 8.04
CA ILE A 343 9.52 25.35 8.74
C ILE A 343 10.61 25.16 9.79
N LYS A 344 11.81 25.71 9.56
CA LYS A 344 12.94 25.62 10.49
C LYS A 344 12.78 26.55 11.69
N GLU A 345 12.11 27.69 11.53
CA GLU A 345 11.70 28.57 12.62
C GLU A 345 10.64 27.91 13.50
N VAL A 346 9.62 27.28 12.89
CA VAL A 346 8.60 26.50 13.60
C VAL A 346 9.21 25.29 14.32
N GLU A 347 10.10 24.55 13.66
CA GLU A 347 10.84 23.40 14.21
C GLU A 347 11.69 23.82 15.42
N SER A 348 12.46 24.89 15.30
CA SER A 348 13.27 25.46 16.38
C SER A 348 12.41 25.96 17.54
N CYS A 349 11.30 26.65 17.25
CA CYS A 349 10.36 27.13 18.26
C CYS A 349 9.76 25.96 19.06
N PHE A 350 9.15 24.99 18.40
CA PHE A 350 8.52 23.86 19.10
C PHE A 350 9.55 23.00 19.85
N ASN A 351 10.71 22.69 19.25
CA ASN A 351 11.74 21.91 19.96
C ASN A 351 12.26 22.63 21.20
N LYS A 352 12.35 23.97 21.19
CA LYS A 352 12.75 24.73 22.38
C LYS A 352 11.66 24.76 23.46
N ILE A 353 10.37 24.79 23.09
CA ILE A 353 9.29 24.62 24.09
C ILE A 353 9.31 23.19 24.66
N ILE A 354 9.58 22.18 23.82
CA ILE A 354 9.64 20.77 24.22
C ILE A 354 10.83 20.52 25.16
N SER A 355 12.03 21.09 24.90
CA SER A 355 13.19 20.92 25.78
C SER A 355 12.94 21.43 27.20
N GLU A 356 12.28 22.59 27.32
CA GLU A 356 11.96 23.27 28.58
C GLU A 356 10.73 22.64 29.29
N THR A 357 10.12 21.60 28.71
CA THR A 357 8.94 20.90 29.26
C THR A 357 9.13 19.40 29.44
N LYS A 358 10.33 18.85 29.18
CA LYS A 358 10.62 17.40 29.24
C LYS A 358 10.22 16.73 30.56
N GLU A 359 10.41 17.41 31.70
CA GLU A 359 10.04 16.91 33.03
C GLU A 359 8.52 16.80 33.23
N TYR A 360 7.76 17.64 32.52
CA TYR A 360 6.30 17.69 32.56
C TYR A 360 5.71 16.90 31.40
N SER A 361 5.75 15.56 31.49
CA SER A 361 5.36 14.65 30.40
C SER A 361 4.00 14.96 29.74
N LYS A 362 2.96 15.31 30.52
CA LYS A 362 1.66 15.75 29.97
C LYS A 362 1.76 17.03 29.12
N LEU A 363 2.60 17.99 29.51
CA LEU A 363 2.82 19.24 28.78
C LEU A 363 3.70 19.02 27.54
N ALA A 364 4.78 18.24 27.65
CA ALA A 364 5.59 17.84 26.50
C ALA A 364 4.74 17.12 25.44
N LYS A 365 3.88 16.16 25.83
CA LYS A 365 2.93 15.49 24.90
C LYS A 365 1.99 16.47 24.20
N LEU A 366 1.42 17.43 24.93
CA LEU A 366 0.55 18.49 24.37
C LEU A 366 1.29 19.33 23.30
N VAL A 367 2.50 19.79 23.62
CA VAL A 367 3.30 20.64 22.75
C VAL A 367 3.76 19.88 21.50
N CYS A 368 4.16 18.61 21.63
CA CYS A 368 4.50 17.76 20.48
C CYS A 368 3.32 17.61 19.51
N TYR A 369 2.11 17.28 19.99
CA TYR A 369 0.94 17.14 19.12
C TYR A 369 0.57 18.46 18.42
N ILE A 370 0.61 19.59 19.15
CA ILE A 370 0.33 20.90 18.55
C ILE A 370 1.39 21.28 17.51
N GLY A 371 2.68 21.07 17.81
CA GLY A 371 3.76 21.34 16.86
C GLY A 371 3.69 20.46 15.62
N LEU A 372 3.28 19.19 15.77
CA LEU A 372 3.08 18.27 14.65
C LEU A 372 1.87 18.70 13.79
N LEU A 373 0.76 19.10 14.42
CA LEU A 373 -0.44 19.61 13.74
C LEU A 373 -0.20 20.95 13.02
N THR A 374 0.60 21.85 13.62
CA THR A 374 1.09 23.07 12.96
C THR A 374 2.01 22.73 11.78
N SER A 375 2.93 21.78 11.95
CA SER A 375 3.84 21.32 10.89
C SER A 375 3.09 20.75 9.67
N CYS A 376 1.94 20.11 9.88
CA CYS A 376 1.10 19.58 8.79
C CYS A 376 0.61 20.67 7.81
N GLN A 377 0.54 21.95 8.22
CA GLN A 377 0.11 23.03 7.35
C GLN A 377 1.13 23.34 6.22
N PHE A 378 2.41 22.99 6.41
CA PHE A 378 3.48 23.24 5.45
C PHE A 378 3.66 22.12 4.41
N LEU A 379 2.98 20.98 4.61
CA LEU A 379 2.97 19.84 3.67
C LEU A 379 2.32 20.23 2.34
N LYS A 380 2.92 19.79 1.23
CA LYS A 380 2.48 20.05 -0.15
C LYS A 380 1.36 19.08 -0.58
N SER A 381 1.39 17.85 -0.07
CA SER A 381 0.46 16.77 -0.44
C SER A 381 -0.75 16.69 0.48
N GLU A 382 -1.91 17.10 -0.03
CA GLU A 382 -3.19 17.07 0.70
C GLU A 382 -3.52 15.68 1.26
N GLY A 383 -3.28 14.60 0.51
CA GLY A 383 -3.58 13.25 1.00
C GLY A 383 -2.65 12.75 2.10
N PHE A 384 -1.42 13.30 2.22
CA PHE A 384 -0.55 13.04 3.37
C PHE A 384 -0.98 13.89 4.56
N LYS A 385 -1.11 15.20 4.33
CA LYS A 385 -1.58 16.21 5.29
C LYS A 385 -2.87 15.80 5.97
N ASN A 386 -3.91 15.43 5.24
CA ASN A 386 -5.24 15.19 5.81
C ASN A 386 -5.30 13.90 6.65
N LYS A 387 -4.47 12.88 6.36
CA LYS A 387 -4.33 11.68 7.21
C LYS A 387 -3.57 12.01 8.50
N MET A 388 -2.46 12.75 8.39
CA MET A 388 -1.68 13.24 9.54
C MET A 388 -2.53 14.13 10.46
N GLN A 389 -3.22 15.13 9.91
CA GLN A 389 -4.06 16.04 10.69
C GLN A 389 -5.13 15.28 11.47
N ARG A 390 -5.85 14.33 10.87
CA ARG A 390 -6.86 13.52 11.59
C ARG A 390 -6.27 12.70 12.73
N ALA A 391 -5.20 11.94 12.48
CA ALA A 391 -4.58 11.10 13.52
C ALA A 391 -4.04 11.93 14.72
N VAL A 392 -3.47 13.11 14.44
CA VAL A 392 -2.93 14.02 15.45
C VAL A 392 -4.03 14.80 16.17
N GLU A 393 -5.07 15.26 15.47
CA GLU A 393 -6.21 15.95 16.09
C GLU A 393 -6.97 15.03 17.03
N GLU A 394 -7.23 13.78 16.67
CA GLU A 394 -7.93 12.82 17.54
C GLU A 394 -7.08 12.49 18.79
N ASN A 395 -5.76 12.31 18.64
CA ASN A 395 -4.84 12.16 19.78
C ASN A 395 -4.78 13.41 20.67
N LEU A 396 -4.79 14.60 20.07
CA LEU A 396 -4.79 15.87 20.78
C LEU A 396 -6.11 16.04 21.57
N LYS A 397 -7.26 15.65 21.01
CA LYS A 397 -8.55 15.64 21.72
C LYS A 397 -8.51 14.69 22.92
N GLU A 398 -8.06 13.44 22.75
CA GLU A 398 -7.96 12.49 23.87
C GLU A 398 -6.97 12.96 24.94
N HIS A 399 -5.85 13.55 24.54
CA HIS A 399 -4.88 14.13 25.47
C HIS A 399 -5.46 15.32 26.26
N LEU A 400 -6.25 16.17 25.61
CA LEU A 400 -6.92 17.31 26.25
C LEU A 400 -8.01 16.88 27.25
N SER A 401 -8.83 15.86 26.93
CA SER A 401 -9.76 15.27 27.92
C SER A 401 -9.03 14.58 29.10
N ARG A 402 -7.76 14.20 28.94
CA ARG A 402 -6.91 13.67 30.02
C ARG A 402 -6.17 14.75 30.82
N LEU A 403 -6.39 16.04 30.53
CA LEU A 403 -5.94 17.16 31.38
C LEU A 403 -6.96 17.49 32.48
N ASN A 404 -8.26 17.26 32.24
CA ASN A 404 -9.32 17.34 33.23
C ASN A 404 -10.40 16.29 32.91
N GLU A 405 -10.60 15.36 33.83
CA GLU A 405 -11.51 14.22 33.69
C GLU A 405 -12.99 14.62 33.54
N SER A 406 -13.34 15.88 33.84
CA SER A 406 -14.69 16.43 33.66
C SER A 406 -15.00 16.93 32.23
N ILE A 407 -14.26 16.50 31.21
CA ILE A 407 -14.47 16.90 29.80
C ILE A 407 -14.68 15.65 28.94
N GLU A 408 -15.86 15.55 28.31
CA GLU A 408 -16.08 14.50 27.32
C GLU A 408 -15.38 14.82 25.99
N LEU A 409 -14.89 13.78 25.29
CA LEU A 409 -14.40 13.90 23.90
C LEU A 409 -15.41 14.59 22.95
N ARG A 410 -16.71 14.42 23.22
CA ARG A 410 -17.84 15.04 22.48
C ARG A 410 -17.96 16.56 22.70
N GLU A 411 -17.31 17.09 23.73
CA GLU A 411 -17.17 18.53 23.93
C GLU A 411 -16.01 19.11 23.10
N ILE A 412 -15.19 18.30 22.45
CA ILE A 412 -14.00 18.73 21.73
C ILE A 412 -14.21 18.71 20.20
N ASP A 413 -15.38 19.15 19.73
CA ASP A 413 -15.70 19.22 18.29
C ASP A 413 -14.65 20.01 17.49
N LYS A 414 -14.32 21.21 17.97
CA LYS A 414 -13.41 22.15 17.30
C LYS A 414 -12.24 22.52 18.20
N LEU A 415 -11.04 22.14 17.74
CA LEU A 415 -9.76 22.60 18.25
C LEU A 415 -9.43 23.99 17.71
N CYS A 416 -8.72 24.79 18.52
CA CYS A 416 -8.15 26.07 18.09
C CYS A 416 -6.73 26.20 18.67
N ILE A 417 -5.81 26.72 17.87
CA ILE A 417 -4.41 26.98 18.24
C ILE A 417 -4.11 28.41 17.83
N GLU A 418 -3.73 29.26 18.78
CA GLU A 418 -3.52 30.69 18.57
C GLU A 418 -2.13 31.12 19.05
N PHE A 419 -1.21 31.38 18.12
CA PHE A 419 0.06 32.04 18.42
C PHE A 419 -0.19 33.54 18.59
N LYS A 420 0.32 34.19 19.64
CA LYS A 420 0.11 35.64 19.85
C LYS A 420 1.37 36.30 20.38
N ALA A 421 1.87 37.29 19.64
CA ALA A 421 3.11 38.00 19.95
C ALA A 421 3.02 38.82 21.25
N LYS A 422 4.18 39.26 21.78
CA LYS A 422 4.33 40.03 23.02
C LYS A 422 3.29 41.13 23.27
N GLY A 423 2.89 41.90 22.25
CA GLY A 423 1.90 42.98 22.35
C GLY A 423 0.47 42.52 22.67
N PHE A 424 0.18 41.22 22.58
CA PHE A 424 -1.08 40.65 23.04
C PHE A 424 -1.13 40.50 24.57
N PHE A 425 0.01 40.29 25.24
CA PHE A 425 0.09 40.12 26.70
C PHE A 425 -0.25 41.42 27.45
N GLU A 426 -1.00 41.30 28.56
CA GLU A 426 -1.36 42.41 29.45
C GLU A 426 -0.80 42.18 30.85
N ASN A 427 -0.25 43.20 31.49
CA ASN A 427 0.38 43.05 32.82
C ASN A 427 -0.62 42.92 34.00
N SER A 428 -1.93 42.94 33.73
CA SER A 428 -3.00 42.77 34.71
C SER A 428 -3.86 41.59 34.28
N ALA A 429 -4.04 40.59 35.15
CA ALA A 429 -4.80 39.39 34.82
C ALA A 429 -6.28 39.70 34.53
N LYS A 430 -6.90 40.63 35.26
CA LYS A 430 -8.22 41.18 34.92
C LYS A 430 -8.31 41.84 33.54
N LYS A 431 -7.29 42.58 33.08
CA LYS A 431 -7.25 43.09 31.69
C LYS A 431 -7.01 41.95 30.68
N PHE A 432 -6.14 41.00 31.02
CA PHE A 432 -5.73 39.94 30.11
C PHE A 432 -6.85 38.92 29.86
N SER A 433 -7.58 38.52 30.90
CA SER A 433 -8.76 37.64 30.81
C SER A 433 -9.83 38.23 29.88
N LYS A 434 -10.14 39.53 29.97
CA LYS A 434 -11.07 40.21 29.05
C LYS A 434 -10.57 40.17 27.60
N LYS A 435 -9.29 40.49 27.37
CA LYS A 435 -8.65 40.46 26.04
C LYS A 435 -8.59 39.05 25.44
N LEU A 436 -8.42 38.02 26.27
CA LEU A 436 -8.52 36.61 25.90
C LEU A 436 -9.97 36.23 25.56
N LYS A 437 -10.96 36.62 26.36
CA LYS A 437 -12.39 36.40 26.06
C LYS A 437 -12.80 37.02 24.73
N GLU A 438 -12.48 38.29 24.51
CA GLU A 438 -12.76 39.03 23.27
C GLU A 438 -12.09 38.42 22.02
N ASN A 439 -11.03 37.64 22.20
CA ASN A 439 -10.41 36.85 21.13
C ASN A 439 -11.10 35.48 20.98
N PHE A 440 -11.31 34.76 22.08
CA PHE A 440 -11.91 33.42 22.12
C PHE A 440 -13.32 33.41 21.50
N GLU A 441 -14.17 34.38 21.85
CA GLU A 441 -15.55 34.47 21.35
C GLU A 441 -15.60 34.68 19.83
N LYS A 442 -14.63 35.38 19.24
CA LYS A 442 -14.51 35.58 17.79
C LYS A 442 -14.12 34.32 17.03
N LYS A 443 -13.59 33.29 17.70
CA LYS A 443 -13.10 32.06 17.07
C LYS A 443 -14.14 30.94 17.00
N ASN A 444 -15.25 31.04 17.73
CA ASN A 444 -16.38 30.08 17.70
C ASN A 444 -15.95 28.60 17.83
N ASN A 445 -14.94 28.35 18.65
CA ASN A 445 -14.34 27.04 18.90
C ASN A 445 -14.60 26.61 20.35
N LYS A 446 -14.78 25.30 20.56
CA LYS A 446 -15.12 24.79 21.90
C LYS A 446 -13.92 24.79 22.84
N ILE A 447 -12.73 24.46 22.32
CA ILE A 447 -11.44 24.50 23.04
C ILE A 447 -10.42 25.34 22.26
N CYS A 448 -9.52 26.02 22.97
CA CYS A 448 -8.43 26.81 22.40
C CYS A 448 -7.14 26.64 23.20
N THR A 449 -6.01 26.50 22.51
CA THR A 449 -4.66 26.59 23.11
C THR A 449 -3.94 27.82 22.59
N TYR A 450 -3.62 28.74 23.48
CA TYR A 450 -2.88 29.96 23.20
C TYR A 450 -1.39 29.80 23.49
N PHE A 451 -0.55 30.25 22.56
CA PHE A 451 0.90 30.39 22.72
C PHE A 451 1.27 31.87 22.77
N ILE A 452 1.23 32.44 23.97
CA ILE A 452 1.47 33.86 24.21
C ILE A 452 2.97 34.12 24.31
N GLY A 453 3.49 35.05 23.51
CA GLY A 453 4.92 35.28 23.34
C GLY A 453 5.52 34.55 22.11
N VAL A 454 4.69 34.05 21.19
CA VAL A 454 5.12 33.53 19.88
C VAL A 454 4.47 34.36 18.78
N ASN A 455 5.24 34.81 17.79
CA ASN A 455 4.71 35.57 16.66
C ASN A 455 4.14 34.61 15.59
N GLU A 456 2.93 34.91 15.13
CA GLU A 456 2.12 34.08 14.23
C GLU A 456 2.68 34.05 12.79
N ASP A 457 3.18 35.18 12.30
CA ASP A 457 3.68 35.35 10.92
C ASP A 457 5.09 34.78 10.69
N THR A 458 5.85 34.55 11.76
CA THR A 458 7.26 34.12 11.72
C THR A 458 7.53 32.81 12.45
N GLY A 459 6.63 32.35 13.32
CA GLY A 459 6.89 31.24 14.24
C GLY A 459 7.94 31.54 15.33
N THR A 460 8.46 32.77 15.41
CA THR A 460 9.57 33.11 16.32
C THR A 460 9.10 33.61 17.68
N PHE A 461 9.96 33.46 18.69
CA PHE A 461 9.69 33.94 20.04
C PHE A 461 9.71 35.47 20.15
N THR A 462 8.73 36.02 20.84
CA THR A 462 8.67 37.42 21.28
C THR A 462 8.46 37.45 22.81
N PRO A 463 9.51 37.20 23.61
CA PRO A 463 9.33 36.76 25.00
C PRO A 463 8.64 37.77 25.93
N ILE A 464 7.72 37.27 26.75
CA ILE A 464 6.97 38.01 27.78
C ILE A 464 7.68 37.92 29.15
N PRO A 465 7.57 38.94 30.02
CA PRO A 465 8.34 39.02 31.26
C PRO A 465 7.80 38.06 32.33
N LEU A 466 8.41 36.87 32.47
CA LEU A 466 7.96 35.84 33.42
C LEU A 466 8.05 36.26 34.89
N SER A 467 8.86 37.27 35.23
CA SER A 467 8.92 37.87 36.57
C SER A 467 7.60 38.54 37.00
N ARG A 468 6.74 38.90 36.03
CA ARG A 468 5.38 39.40 36.27
C ARG A 468 4.32 38.29 36.36
N MET A 469 4.69 37.04 36.07
CA MET A 469 3.81 35.87 36.16
C MET A 469 4.24 34.95 37.29
N ARG A 470 3.97 35.43 38.51
CA ARG A 470 3.92 34.65 39.75
C ARG A 470 2.63 33.82 39.78
N ASN A 471 2.50 32.93 40.76
CA ASN A 471 1.29 32.10 40.90
C ASN A 471 0.03 32.96 41.14
N GLU A 472 0.14 34.07 41.88
CA GLU A 472 -0.95 35.04 42.13
C GLU A 472 -1.61 35.49 40.81
N TYR A 473 -0.81 35.88 39.82
CA TYR A 473 -1.29 36.30 38.49
C TYR A 473 -1.98 35.15 37.73
N ARG A 474 -1.49 33.91 37.88
CA ARG A 474 -2.07 32.73 37.19
C ARG A 474 -3.41 32.35 37.77
N GLU A 475 -3.54 32.33 39.10
CA GLU A 475 -4.80 32.06 39.77
C GLU A 475 -5.82 33.19 39.56
N GLU A 476 -5.39 34.46 39.59
CA GLU A 476 -6.26 35.59 39.25
C GLU A 476 -6.74 35.50 37.79
N LEU A 477 -5.84 35.16 36.84
CA LEU A 477 -6.18 34.98 35.43
C LEU A 477 -7.18 33.85 35.21
N LYS A 478 -6.95 32.70 35.85
CA LYS A 478 -7.85 31.55 35.83
C LYS A 478 -9.23 31.92 36.39
N LYS A 479 -9.27 32.48 37.61
CA LYS A 479 -10.51 32.90 38.27
C LYS A 479 -11.30 33.89 37.42
N ASN A 480 -10.68 34.97 36.92
CA ASN A 480 -11.35 35.96 36.07
C ASN A 480 -11.93 35.32 34.79
N LEU A 481 -11.25 34.32 34.18
CA LEU A 481 -11.76 33.63 32.99
C LEU A 481 -12.95 32.71 33.31
N GLU A 482 -12.89 31.99 34.43
CA GLU A 482 -13.98 31.10 34.86
C GLU A 482 -15.24 31.89 35.26
N GLU A 483 -15.09 33.00 35.98
CA GLU A 483 -16.17 33.97 36.26
C GLU A 483 -16.78 34.57 34.96
N GLN A 484 -16.01 34.60 33.88
CA GLN A 484 -16.45 35.07 32.56
C GLN A 484 -17.06 33.98 31.67
N GLY A 485 -17.20 32.75 32.17
CA GLY A 485 -17.80 31.61 31.45
C GLY A 485 -16.83 30.81 30.58
N ILE A 486 -15.52 30.96 30.78
CA ILE A 486 -14.47 30.24 30.06
C ILE A 486 -13.67 29.40 31.07
N LYS A 487 -13.78 28.07 31.00
CA LYS A 487 -12.99 27.17 31.85
C LYS A 487 -11.56 27.09 31.37
N VAL A 488 -10.63 26.90 32.31
CA VAL A 488 -9.19 26.91 32.05
C VAL A 488 -8.57 25.59 32.51
N LEU A 489 -8.09 24.83 31.53
CA LEU A 489 -7.42 23.54 31.70
C LEU A 489 -5.98 23.70 32.17
N LEU A 490 -5.28 24.72 31.68
CA LEU A 490 -3.84 24.88 31.87
C LEU A 490 -3.44 26.35 31.76
N VAL A 491 -2.50 26.80 32.60
CA VAL A 491 -1.86 28.12 32.55
C VAL A 491 -0.38 27.96 32.91
N GLU A 492 0.45 27.51 31.95
CA GLU A 492 1.87 27.23 32.22
C GLU A 492 2.83 28.20 31.54
N LYS A 493 3.85 28.62 32.28
CA LYS A 493 4.90 29.52 31.80
C LYS A 493 6.14 28.71 31.43
N ILE A 494 6.68 28.96 30.23
CA ILE A 494 7.86 28.27 29.73
C ILE A 494 9.01 29.27 29.68
N PRO A 495 10.13 29.08 30.39
CA PRO A 495 11.32 29.90 30.20
C PRO A 495 11.87 29.66 28.79
N ILE A 496 12.26 30.73 28.09
CA ILE A 496 12.86 30.65 26.73
C ILE A 496 14.15 31.49 26.65
N SER A 497 14.37 32.38 27.63
CA SER A 497 15.57 33.20 27.80
C SER A 497 15.64 33.70 29.25
N GLU A 498 16.81 34.14 29.69
CA GLU A 498 17.00 34.80 31.00
C GLU A 498 16.02 35.98 31.23
N LYS A 499 15.64 36.67 30.15
CA LYS A 499 14.88 37.92 30.18
C LYS A 499 13.38 37.73 29.94
N GLY A 500 12.92 36.50 29.74
CA GLY A 500 11.50 36.20 29.48
C GLY A 500 11.25 34.85 28.80
N GLY A 501 9.97 34.53 28.64
CA GLY A 501 9.53 33.23 28.13
C GLY A 501 8.25 33.33 27.31
N ILE A 502 7.47 32.26 27.32
CA ILE A 502 6.10 32.21 26.78
C ILE A 502 5.11 31.76 27.86
N LEU A 503 3.81 31.89 27.58
CA LEU A 503 2.72 31.36 28.39
C LEU A 503 1.80 30.53 27.49
N ILE A 504 1.56 29.29 27.90
CA ILE A 504 0.62 28.37 27.28
C ILE A 504 -0.67 28.39 28.12
N ILE A 505 -1.78 28.80 27.51
CA ILE A 505 -3.11 28.73 28.12
C ILE A 505 -3.95 27.75 27.32
N VAL A 506 -4.54 26.76 27.99
CA VAL A 506 -5.57 25.90 27.40
C VAL A 506 -6.90 26.26 28.05
N SER A 507 -7.89 26.66 27.25
CA SER A 507 -9.21 27.06 27.74
C SER A 507 -10.35 26.52 26.87
N TYR A 508 -11.54 26.33 27.46
CA TYR A 508 -12.71 25.81 26.77
C TYR A 508 -14.00 26.47 27.28
N LYS A 509 -15.05 26.41 26.46
CA LYS A 509 -16.39 26.91 26.81
C LYS A 509 -17.33 25.74 27.07
N ILE A 510 -17.78 25.60 28.31
CA ILE A 510 -18.86 24.69 28.68
C ILE A 510 -20.10 25.05 27.87
N ARG A 511 -20.78 24.04 27.28
CA ARG A 511 -22.19 24.19 26.92
C ARG A 511 -23.00 24.09 28.21
N ILE A 512 -23.58 25.21 28.63
CA ILE A 512 -24.78 25.14 29.46
C ILE A 512 -25.85 24.52 28.55
N ILE A 513 -26.40 23.39 28.98
CA ILE A 513 -27.50 22.67 28.31
C ILE A 513 -28.81 23.18 28.91
#